data_AF-A0A956LLQ9-F1
#
_entry.id   AF-A0A956LLQ9-F1
#
_cell.length_a   1.000
_cell.length_b   1.000
_cell.length_c   1.000
_cell.angle_alpha   90.00
_cell.angle_beta   90.00
_cell.angle_gamma   90.00
#
_symmetry.space_group_name_H-M   'P 1'
#
loop_
_entity.id
_entity.type
_entity.pdbx_description
1 polymer ?
#
loop_
_entity_poly.entity_id
_entity_poly.type
_entity_poly.pdbx_seq_one_letter_code
_entity_poly.pdbx_strand_id
1 'polypeptide(L)'
;MTRGLMIHTAQLRSRSHLIIAAALALVGLAGLACDEDHGGDYPEVDCSTADVKSFAEMTVWGSCTSCHSSALSGSSRQSAPEGVDFDSFEAAMAQADHAAAEVAEDEMPPGGGLSEDAKNELYAWARCGTPQ
;
A
#
# COMPACT_ATOMS: atom_id res chain seq x y z
N MET A 1 -52.30 13.62 -39.01
CA MET A 1 -52.34 15.07 -39.31
C MET A 1 -51.00 15.64 -38.87
N THR A 2 -50.04 15.77 -39.81
CA THR A 2 -49.54 17.06 -40.37
C THR A 2 -48.77 17.88 -39.33
N ARG A 3 -47.50 18.27 -39.41
CA ARG A 3 -46.47 18.59 -40.44
C ARG A 3 -45.15 18.74 -39.61
N GLY A 4 -43.90 18.56 -40.05
CA GLY A 4 -43.27 18.88 -41.33
C GLY A 4 -42.76 20.33 -41.37
N LEU A 5 -41.52 20.59 -40.91
CA LEU A 5 -40.69 21.80 -41.17
C LEU A 5 -39.24 21.43 -40.76
N MET A 6 -38.25 21.07 -41.59
CA MET A 6 -37.66 21.66 -42.81
C MET A 6 -37.40 23.16 -42.68
N ILE A 7 -36.24 23.78 -42.93
CA ILE A 7 -34.88 23.42 -43.38
C ILE A 7 -34.14 24.78 -43.48
N HIS A 8 -32.84 24.83 -43.14
CA HIS A 8 -31.80 25.77 -43.64
C HIS A 8 -31.97 27.27 -43.30
N THR A 9 -30.98 28.13 -43.08
CA THR A 9 -29.58 28.33 -43.52
C THR A 9 -28.92 29.17 -42.40
N ALA A 10 -27.62 29.13 -42.12
CA ALA A 10 -26.59 29.73 -42.96
C ALA A 10 -25.19 29.41 -42.43
N GLN A 11 -24.30 29.20 -43.39
CA GLN A 11 -22.86 29.08 -43.21
C GLN A 11 -22.19 30.44 -42.95
N LEU A 12 -20.85 30.37 -42.80
CA LEU A 12 -19.81 31.43 -42.78
C LEU A 12 -19.38 31.81 -41.34
N ARG A 13 -18.10 31.85 -40.97
CA ARG A 13 -16.85 31.93 -41.74
C ARG A 13 -15.66 31.54 -40.86
N SER A 14 -14.78 30.72 -41.45
CA SER A 14 -13.39 30.54 -41.06
C SER A 14 -12.67 31.89 -40.91
N ARG A 15 -11.93 32.06 -39.81
CA ARG A 15 -10.80 33.00 -39.74
C ARG A 15 -9.67 32.37 -38.94
N SER A 16 -8.83 31.66 -39.67
CA SER A 16 -7.44 31.37 -39.33
C SER A 16 -6.72 32.64 -38.89
N HIS A 17 -6.25 32.68 -37.65
CA HIS A 17 -5.16 33.57 -37.24
C HIS A 17 -4.20 32.78 -36.35
N LEU A 18 -3.21 32.18 -37.02
CA LEU A 18 -1.87 31.97 -36.49
C LEU A 18 -1.33 33.32 -35.99
N ILE A 19 -0.81 33.36 -34.75
CA ILE A 19 0.26 34.22 -34.18
C ILE A 19 0.41 33.72 -32.73
N ILE A 20 1.34 32.78 -32.45
CA ILE A 20 2.69 33.02 -31.92
C ILE A 20 2.72 33.97 -30.71
N ALA A 21 2.86 33.41 -29.51
CA ALA A 21 3.73 33.95 -28.47
C ALA A 21 4.05 32.85 -27.44
N ALA A 22 5.34 32.55 -27.33
CA ALA A 22 5.92 31.67 -26.33
C ALA A 22 5.88 32.30 -24.92
N ALA A 23 6.20 31.47 -23.94
CA ALA A 23 6.54 31.75 -22.54
C ALA A 23 5.39 31.59 -21.53
N LEU A 24 5.39 30.47 -20.81
CA LEU A 24 6.01 30.40 -19.49
C LEU A 24 6.12 28.92 -19.08
N ALA A 25 7.35 28.42 -19.05
CA ALA A 25 7.67 27.25 -18.25
C ALA A 25 7.63 27.69 -16.78
N LEU A 26 6.61 27.27 -16.04
CA LEU A 26 6.63 27.27 -14.58
C LEU A 26 6.51 25.82 -14.11
N VAL A 27 7.67 25.36 -13.66
CA VAL A 27 7.91 24.16 -12.86
C VAL A 27 6.88 24.11 -11.73
N GLY A 28 5.96 23.17 -11.82
CA GLY A 28 5.08 22.74 -10.75
C GLY A 28 5.38 21.29 -10.40
N LEU A 29 6.63 21.00 -10.04
CA LEU A 29 7.00 19.74 -9.38
C LEU A 29 6.52 19.85 -7.91
N ALA A 30 5.21 19.90 -7.72
CA ALA A 30 4.61 19.77 -6.40
C ALA A 30 4.80 18.30 -5.99
N GLY A 31 5.47 18.11 -4.86
CA GLY A 31 5.97 16.81 -4.42
C GLY A 31 4.89 15.73 -4.42
N LEU A 32 5.31 14.51 -4.80
CA LEU A 32 4.69 13.31 -4.27
C LEU A 32 4.86 13.34 -2.75
N ALA A 33 3.94 13.99 -2.05
CA ALA A 33 3.57 13.56 -0.72
C ALA A 33 2.65 12.36 -0.96
N CYS A 34 3.24 11.17 -1.05
CA CYS A 34 2.50 9.95 -0.81
C CYS A 34 2.11 9.99 0.67
N ASP A 35 0.99 10.62 0.98
CA ASP A 35 0.21 10.31 2.17
C ASP A 35 -0.47 8.97 1.85
N GLU A 36 0.32 7.90 1.86
CA GLU A 36 -0.22 6.55 1.90
C GLU A 36 -0.77 6.41 3.32
N ASP A 37 -2.06 6.66 3.45
CA ASP A 37 -2.87 6.29 4.61
C ASP A 37 -2.66 4.78 4.83
N HIS A 38 -1.65 4.42 5.63
CA HIS A 38 -1.38 3.06 6.08
C HIS A 38 -2.52 2.65 7.03
N GLY A 39 -3.73 2.51 6.51
CA GLY A 39 -4.99 2.45 7.26
C GLY A 39 -5.28 1.10 7.93
N GLY A 40 -4.32 0.52 8.65
CA GLY A 40 -4.57 -0.64 9.50
C GLY A 40 -4.95 -0.26 10.94
N ASP A 41 -5.78 -1.07 11.58
CA ASP A 41 -6.19 -0.91 12.98
C ASP A 41 -5.14 -1.50 13.94
N TYR A 42 -3.99 -0.83 14.04
CA TYR A 42 -2.90 -1.19 14.94
C TYR A 42 -2.15 0.05 15.42
N PRO A 43 -1.43 -0.02 16.56
CA PRO A 43 -0.87 1.16 17.24
C PRO A 43 -0.09 2.11 16.33
N GLU A 44 -0.28 3.40 16.56
CA GLU A 44 0.47 4.47 15.91
C GLU A 44 1.94 4.46 16.34
N VAL A 45 2.85 4.77 15.41
CA VAL A 45 4.29 4.83 15.64
C VAL A 45 4.85 6.16 15.15
N ASP A 46 5.61 6.85 16.00
CA ASP A 46 6.36 8.05 15.60
C ASP A 46 7.63 7.67 14.83
N CYS A 47 7.51 7.59 13.50
CA CYS A 47 8.62 7.23 12.61
C CYS A 47 9.77 8.26 12.61
N SER A 48 9.62 9.43 13.22
CA SER A 48 10.71 10.41 13.34
C SER A 48 11.71 10.07 14.45
N THR A 49 11.31 9.21 15.38
CA THR A 49 12.12 8.81 16.55
C THR A 49 12.27 7.30 16.72
N ALA A 50 11.48 6.50 16.01
CA ALA A 50 11.54 5.04 16.07
C ALA A 50 12.87 4.49 15.54
N ASP A 51 13.43 3.50 16.26
CA ASP A 51 14.51 2.64 15.78
C ASP A 51 13.89 1.47 15.01
N VAL A 52 13.79 1.61 13.68
CA VAL A 52 13.08 0.66 12.82
C VAL A 52 14.09 -0.32 12.23
N LYS A 53 14.00 -1.58 12.66
CA LYS A 53 14.81 -2.68 12.14
C LYS A 53 14.52 -2.94 10.67
N SER A 54 15.54 -3.30 9.90
CA SER A 54 15.37 -3.81 8.54
C SER A 54 14.68 -5.19 8.54
N PHE A 55 14.10 -5.59 7.41
CA PHE A 55 13.50 -6.94 7.26
C PHE A 55 14.48 -8.05 7.64
N ALA A 56 15.77 -7.90 7.34
CA ALA A 56 16.80 -8.88 7.71
C ALA A 56 17.11 -8.91 9.22
N GLU A 57 16.82 -7.84 9.95
CA GLU A 57 17.07 -7.70 11.40
C GLU A 57 15.86 -8.11 12.25
N MET A 58 14.68 -8.14 11.64
CA MET A 58 13.42 -8.54 12.27
C MET A 58 13.46 -10.03 12.65
N THR A 59 13.26 -10.33 13.92
CA THR A 59 13.28 -11.72 14.44
C THR A 59 11.90 -12.38 14.42
N VAL A 60 10.83 -11.61 14.22
CA VAL A 60 9.44 -12.07 14.24
C VAL A 60 9.12 -13.06 13.10
N TRP A 61 9.86 -12.98 11.98
CA TRP A 61 9.60 -13.81 10.80
C TRP A 61 9.71 -15.31 11.06
N GLY A 62 10.51 -15.72 12.04
CA GLY A 62 10.56 -17.13 12.44
C GLY A 62 9.22 -17.66 12.95
N SER A 63 8.43 -16.82 13.63
CA SER A 63 7.08 -17.16 14.07
C SER A 63 6.10 -17.14 12.89
N CYS A 64 6.17 -16.12 12.03
CA CYS A 64 5.27 -15.96 10.88
C CYS A 64 5.40 -17.12 9.88
N THR A 65 6.64 -17.47 9.52
CA THR A 65 6.96 -18.47 8.49
C THR A 65 6.68 -19.92 8.90
N SER A 66 6.34 -20.17 10.18
CA SER A 66 5.88 -21.48 10.64
C SER A 66 4.55 -21.92 9.98
N CYS A 67 3.73 -20.96 9.54
CA CYS A 67 2.49 -21.19 8.80
C CYS A 67 2.50 -20.48 7.43
N HIS A 68 3.14 -19.32 7.34
CA HIS A 68 3.13 -18.42 6.19
C HIS A 68 4.49 -18.40 5.45
N SER A 69 4.93 -19.57 4.99
CA SER A 69 6.08 -19.66 4.07
C SER A 69 5.60 -20.18 2.72
N SER A 70 6.19 -19.63 1.67
CA SER A 70 5.96 -20.03 0.28
C SER A 70 6.35 -21.49 0.01
N ALA A 71 7.19 -22.08 0.87
CA ALA A 71 7.58 -23.48 0.81
C ALA A 71 6.51 -24.45 1.38
N LEU A 72 5.51 -23.93 2.09
CA LEU A 72 4.42 -24.71 2.68
C LEU A 72 3.20 -24.75 1.76
N SER A 73 2.50 -25.88 1.75
CA SER A 73 1.24 -26.06 1.00
C SER A 73 0.27 -26.96 1.76
N GLY A 74 -1.02 -26.88 1.39
CA GLY A 74 -2.07 -27.71 1.97
C GLY A 74 -2.12 -27.65 3.49
N SER A 75 -2.23 -28.80 4.15
CA SER A 75 -2.35 -28.90 5.61
C SER A 75 -1.15 -28.36 6.37
N SER A 76 0.03 -28.31 5.76
CA SER A 76 1.25 -27.80 6.40
C SER A 76 1.18 -26.29 6.69
N ARG A 77 0.30 -25.55 6.00
CA ARG A 77 0.06 -24.13 6.26
C ARG A 77 -0.83 -23.86 7.46
N GLN A 78 -1.37 -24.90 8.10
CA GLN A 78 -2.23 -24.76 9.29
C GLN A 78 -3.43 -23.82 9.06
N SER A 79 -4.02 -23.90 7.87
CA SER A 79 -5.12 -23.03 7.39
C SER A 79 -4.72 -21.60 7.03
N ALA A 80 -3.45 -21.23 7.08
CA ALA A 80 -3.02 -19.96 6.51
C ALA A 80 -3.32 -19.95 4.99
N PRO A 81 -3.67 -18.78 4.38
CA PRO A 81 -4.00 -18.68 2.96
C PRO A 81 -2.77 -18.82 2.04
N GLU A 82 -2.91 -19.53 0.92
CA GLU A 82 -1.85 -19.59 -0.10
C GLU A 82 -1.54 -18.19 -0.66
N GLY A 83 -0.25 -17.89 -0.86
CA GLY A 83 0.22 -16.59 -1.35
C GLY A 83 0.32 -15.49 -0.30
N VAL A 84 -0.05 -15.76 0.96
CA VAL A 84 0.22 -14.87 2.10
C VAL A 84 1.43 -15.44 2.83
N ASP A 85 2.62 -14.94 2.47
CA ASP A 85 3.92 -15.47 2.91
C ASP A 85 4.82 -14.36 3.48
N PHE A 86 5.72 -14.71 4.42
CA PHE A 86 6.65 -13.78 5.08
C PHE A 86 8.12 -14.23 5.00
N ASP A 87 8.44 -15.18 4.12
CA ASP A 87 9.80 -15.69 3.90
C ASP A 87 10.60 -14.90 2.85
N SER A 88 10.03 -13.80 2.34
CA SER A 88 10.73 -12.82 1.52
C SER A 88 10.30 -11.40 1.86
N PHE A 89 11.18 -10.42 1.61
CA PHE A 89 10.89 -9.01 1.84
C PHE A 89 9.65 -8.55 1.07
N GLU A 90 9.58 -8.88 -0.22
CA GLU A 90 8.51 -8.42 -1.12
C GLU A 90 7.15 -8.94 -0.68
N ALA A 91 7.07 -10.20 -0.26
CA ALA A 91 5.84 -10.80 0.23
C ALA A 91 5.42 -10.23 1.59
N ALA A 92 6.37 -10.07 2.52
CA ALA A 92 6.10 -9.49 3.83
C ALA A 92 5.65 -8.02 3.74
N MET A 93 6.33 -7.22 2.90
CA MET A 93 5.99 -5.81 2.68
C MET A 93 4.57 -5.67 2.12
N ALA A 94 4.20 -6.53 1.17
CA ALA A 94 2.86 -6.53 0.58
C ALA A 94 1.74 -6.86 1.57
N GLN A 95 2.08 -7.39 2.76
CA GLN A 95 1.13 -7.79 3.81
C GLN A 95 1.38 -7.06 5.13
N ALA A 96 2.27 -6.05 5.16
CA ALA A 96 2.77 -5.46 6.40
C ALA A 96 1.64 -4.91 7.30
N ASP A 97 0.78 -4.05 6.74
CA ASP A 97 -0.32 -3.41 7.48
C ASP A 97 -1.36 -4.44 7.97
N HIS A 98 -1.68 -5.43 7.14
CA HIS A 98 -2.63 -6.48 7.49
C HIS A 98 -2.07 -7.38 8.60
N ALA A 99 -0.81 -7.81 8.48
CA ALA A 99 -0.14 -8.62 9.51
C ALA A 99 -0.05 -7.88 10.85
N ALA A 100 0.24 -6.58 10.82
CA ALA A 100 0.27 -5.75 12.02
C ALA A 100 -1.10 -5.65 12.70
N ALA A 101 -2.18 -5.47 11.93
CA ALA A 101 -3.55 -5.47 12.45
C ALA A 101 -3.92 -6.81 13.12
N GLU A 102 -3.68 -7.93 12.45
CA GLU A 102 -3.96 -9.28 12.98
C GLU A 102 -3.18 -9.57 14.28
N VAL A 103 -1.94 -9.07 14.39
CA VAL A 103 -1.11 -9.19 15.60
C VAL A 103 -1.60 -8.27 16.73
N ALA A 104 -2.11 -7.09 16.38
CA ALA A 104 -2.70 -6.15 17.34
C ALA A 104 -4.02 -6.65 17.92
N GLU A 105 -4.81 -7.37 17.11
CA GLU A 105 -6.05 -8.02 17.52
C GLU A 105 -5.86 -9.37 18.23
N ASP A 106 -4.61 -9.82 18.42
CA ASP A 106 -4.25 -11.13 18.99
C ASP A 106 -4.79 -12.33 18.18
N GLU A 107 -5.16 -12.13 16.92
CA GLU A 107 -5.59 -13.20 16.00
C GLU A 107 -4.40 -13.98 15.46
N MET A 108 -3.24 -13.31 15.34
CA MET A 108 -1.99 -13.91 14.87
C MET A 108 -0.83 -13.74 15.86
N PRO A 109 0.01 -14.78 16.04
CA PRO A 109 -0.18 -16.15 15.58
C PRO A 109 -1.30 -16.87 16.39
N PRO A 110 -1.91 -17.94 15.87
CA PRO A 110 -2.90 -18.70 16.60
C PRO A 110 -2.34 -19.23 17.92
N GLY A 111 -3.00 -18.91 19.04
CA GLY A 111 -2.52 -19.25 20.39
C GLY A 111 -1.49 -18.28 20.96
N GLY A 112 -1.19 -17.19 20.25
CA GLY A 112 -0.27 -16.14 20.67
C GLY A 112 1.20 -16.59 20.66
N GLY A 113 2.03 -15.86 21.39
CA GLY A 113 3.46 -16.20 21.56
C GLY A 113 4.43 -15.14 21.05
N LEU A 114 3.94 -14.04 20.48
CA LEU A 114 4.77 -12.86 20.28
C LEU A 114 4.88 -12.06 21.57
N SER A 115 6.10 -11.65 21.93
CA SER A 115 6.32 -10.69 23.00
C SER A 115 5.83 -9.30 22.57
N GLU A 116 5.49 -8.47 23.54
CA GLU A 116 5.09 -7.08 23.29
C GLU A 116 6.15 -6.31 22.49
N ASP A 117 7.44 -6.53 22.78
CA ASP A 117 8.54 -5.93 22.02
C ASP A 117 8.52 -6.38 20.54
N ALA A 118 8.29 -7.67 20.27
CA ALA A 118 8.21 -8.19 18.90
C ALA A 118 7.00 -7.63 18.13
N LYS A 119 5.88 -7.41 18.83
CA LYS A 119 4.70 -6.75 18.26
C LYS A 119 5.01 -5.30 17.89
N ASN A 120 5.61 -4.55 18.82
CA ASN A 120 5.97 -3.14 18.59
C ASN A 120 7.02 -2.98 17.48
N GLU A 121 7.97 -3.90 17.35
CA GLU A 121 8.91 -3.94 16.22
C GLU A 121 8.17 -4.15 14.88
N LEU A 122 7.18 -5.05 14.83
CA LEU A 122 6.37 -5.26 13.64
C LEU A 122 5.54 -4.02 13.27
N TYR A 123 4.92 -3.37 14.26
CA TYR A 123 4.15 -2.14 14.02
C TYR A 123 5.03 -1.02 13.47
N ALA A 124 6.21 -0.83 14.05
CA ALA A 124 7.17 0.15 13.58
C ALA A 124 7.64 -0.17 12.16
N TRP A 125 7.94 -1.43 11.87
CA TRP A 125 8.34 -1.84 10.52
C TRP A 125 7.24 -1.57 9.48
N ALA A 126 5.98 -1.92 9.79
CA ALA A 126 4.84 -1.69 8.92
C ALA A 126 4.54 -0.20 8.69
N ARG A 127 4.50 0.61 9.76
CA ARG A 127 4.22 2.06 9.67
C ARG A 127 5.32 2.87 9.02
N CYS A 128 6.58 2.49 9.24
CA CYS A 128 7.73 3.36 8.96
C CYS A 128 8.48 2.97 7.68
N GLY A 129 7.72 2.56 6.66
CA GLY A 129 8.23 2.39 5.30
C GLY A 129 8.95 1.07 5.05
N THR A 130 8.74 0.06 5.90
CA THR A 130 9.20 -1.33 5.68
C THR A 130 10.64 -1.42 5.17
N PRO A 131 11.65 -0.98 5.94
CA PRO A 131 13.03 -1.04 5.49
C PRO A 131 13.45 -2.50 5.21
N GLN A 132 14.20 -2.70 4.12
CA GLN A 132 14.72 -4.01 3.70
C GLN A 132 16.00 -4.38 4.44
#